data_AF-A0A3E1E265-F1
#
_entry.id   AF-A0A3E1E265-F1
#
_cell.length_a   1.000
_cell.length_b   1.000
_cell.length_c   1.000
_cell.angle_alpha   90.00
_cell.angle_beta   90.00
_cell.angle_gamma   90.00
#
_symmetry.space_group_name_H-M   'P 1'
#
loop_
_entity.id
_entity.type
_entity.pdbx_description
1 polymer ?
#
loop_
_entity_poly.entity_id
_entity_poly.type
_entity_poly.pdbx_seq_one_letter_code
_entity_poly.pdbx_strand_id
1 'polypeptide(L)'
;MFPVRKPLFIAGGLVAILTIVWLLVLDLPTPFGKAGNVVQRPGEKQPSSPSVSMLGKVGSSNPAASGWTPPQGDPVARFRELKGAPAQVRKDLISNFMALGHDRNPYLLIEALTDADADVRLFAVESAASLTVGEATAVLAASSSNPDPSVREMTWSLAAPYPVESKATIFSGALRQGDETILNEAFTEMRIRPEKALFEMMLTEAIRPGVEVSRHGLLLGELKAWLVPGGGDVPEFANASQMAEWWRASLVNYDDYLLRTDVNP
;
A
#
# COMPACT_ATOMS: atom_id res chain seq x y z
N MET A 1 -17.65 -13.40 73.78
CA MET A 1 -17.01 -12.21 74.38
C MET A 1 -15.52 -12.25 74.06
N PHE A 2 -15.09 -11.57 73.00
CA PHE A 2 -13.70 -11.20 72.68
C PHE A 2 -13.77 -9.95 71.78
N PRO A 3 -12.91 -8.94 71.97
CA PRO A 3 -13.19 -7.59 71.48
C PRO A 3 -12.74 -7.35 70.03
N VAL A 4 -13.54 -6.48 69.40
CA VAL A 4 -13.35 -5.83 68.11
C VAL A 4 -12.08 -4.97 68.11
N ARG A 5 -11.26 -5.06 67.05
CA ARG A 5 -10.38 -3.97 66.60
C ARG A 5 -10.47 -3.83 65.09
N LYS A 6 -10.96 -2.68 64.64
CA LYS A 6 -10.88 -2.17 63.26
C LYS A 6 -9.50 -1.56 63.03
N PRO A 7 -9.00 -1.56 61.79
CA PRO A 7 -8.23 -0.44 61.29
C PRO A 7 -9.02 0.36 60.25
N LEU A 8 -9.06 1.64 60.56
CA LEU A 8 -9.48 2.77 59.76
C LEU A 8 -8.29 3.18 58.87
N PHE A 9 -8.45 3.27 57.56
CA PHE A 9 -7.58 4.11 56.73
C PHE A 9 -8.43 5.00 55.82
N ILE A 10 -8.07 6.28 55.88
CA ILE A 10 -8.77 7.46 55.40
C ILE A 10 -8.15 7.89 54.07
N ALA A 11 -9.05 8.18 53.12
CA ALA A 11 -9.10 9.27 52.14
C ALA A 11 -7.91 9.63 51.22
N GLY A 12 -8.33 10.07 50.03
CA GLY A 12 -7.59 10.84 49.02
C GLY A 12 -7.57 10.07 47.70
N GLY A 13 -8.36 10.36 46.67
CA GLY A 13 -8.92 11.63 46.21
C GLY A 13 -8.30 11.96 44.85
N LEU A 14 -9.13 12.39 43.88
CA LEU A 14 -8.76 13.06 42.61
C LEU A 14 -8.09 12.13 41.55
N VAL A 15 -8.36 12.16 40.23
CA VAL A 15 -8.99 13.08 39.29
C VAL A 15 -9.44 12.29 38.05
N ALA A 16 -10.56 12.70 37.46
CA ALA A 16 -10.97 12.32 36.10
C ALA A 16 -10.03 12.91 35.04
N ILE A 17 -9.54 12.09 34.10
CA ILE A 17 -9.08 12.57 32.79
C ILE A 17 -9.73 11.70 31.71
N LEU A 18 -10.77 12.27 31.12
CA LEU A 18 -11.19 12.03 29.75
C LEU A 18 -10.13 12.62 28.81
N THR A 19 -10.04 12.06 27.59
CA THR A 19 -9.40 12.58 26.36
C THR A 19 -7.97 12.10 25.98
N ILE A 20 -7.93 11.55 24.76
CA ILE A 20 -6.84 11.53 23.77
C ILE A 20 -5.69 10.54 24.03
N VAL A 21 -5.81 9.34 23.44
CA VAL A 21 -4.66 8.52 23.01
C VAL A 21 -4.90 8.10 21.55
N TRP A 22 -4.81 9.07 20.64
CA TRP A 22 -4.66 8.82 19.20
C TRP A 22 -3.77 9.90 18.57
N LEU A 23 -2.62 10.13 19.20
CA LEU A 23 -1.53 10.98 18.72
C LEU A 23 -0.24 10.58 19.45
N LEU A 24 0.19 9.34 19.25
CA LEU A 24 1.60 8.98 19.42
C LEU A 24 2.21 8.94 18.03
N VAL A 25 2.91 10.03 17.74
CA VAL A 25 3.89 10.23 16.69
C VAL A 25 4.81 9.01 16.66
N LEU A 26 4.57 8.12 15.72
CA LEU A 26 5.62 7.26 15.20
C LEU A 26 6.48 8.16 14.31
N ASP A 27 7.68 8.42 14.79
CA ASP A 27 8.79 8.98 14.01
C ASP A 27 9.25 7.91 13.00
N LEU A 28 8.35 7.56 12.07
CA LEU A 28 8.67 6.73 10.92
C LEU A 28 9.50 7.59 9.97
N PRO A 29 10.61 7.07 9.41
CA PRO A 29 11.31 7.77 8.33
C PRO A 29 10.28 8.07 7.23
N THR A 30 10.20 9.34 6.82
CA THR A 30 9.30 9.74 5.74
C THR A 30 9.62 8.88 4.52
N PRO A 31 8.65 8.17 3.92
CA PRO A 31 8.92 7.29 2.77
C PRO A 31 9.43 8.09 1.55
N PHE A 32 9.28 9.41 1.60
CA PHE A 32 9.83 10.35 0.65
C PHE A 32 11.02 11.03 1.31
N GLY A 33 12.23 10.60 0.97
CA GLY A 33 13.46 11.27 1.40
C GLY A 33 13.44 12.74 0.96
N LYS A 34 14.04 13.63 1.77
CA LYS A 34 14.30 15.00 1.32
C LYS A 34 15.12 14.91 0.02
N ALA A 35 14.61 15.50 -1.06
CA ALA A 35 15.33 15.60 -2.32
C ALA A 35 16.67 16.33 -2.09
N GLY A 36 17.73 15.56 -1.86
CA GLY A 36 19.09 16.02 -2.05
C GLY A 36 19.28 16.25 -3.54
N ASN A 37 19.86 17.39 -3.91
CA ASN A 37 20.21 17.76 -5.28
C ASN A 37 20.80 16.56 -6.03
N VAL A 38 20.01 15.97 -6.93
CA VAL A 38 20.50 14.99 -7.90
C VAL A 38 21.29 15.79 -8.93
N VAL A 39 22.61 15.71 -8.83
CA VAL A 39 23.51 16.10 -9.91
C VAL A 39 23.21 15.19 -11.09
N GLN A 40 22.55 15.72 -12.12
CA GLN A 40 22.33 15.01 -13.37
C GLN A 40 23.67 14.59 -13.98
N ARG A 41 23.85 13.29 -14.19
CA ARG A 41 24.95 12.75 -14.99
C ARG A 41 24.62 12.98 -16.47
N PRO A 42 25.47 13.62 -17.27
CA PRO A 42 25.20 13.79 -18.69
C PRO A 42 25.31 12.43 -19.40
N GLY A 43 24.22 11.93 -19.98
CA GLY A 43 24.27 10.83 -20.96
C GLY A 43 23.29 9.67 -20.78
N GLU A 44 22.47 9.64 -19.73
CA GLU A 44 21.52 8.53 -19.52
C GLU A 44 20.20 8.80 -20.25
N LYS A 45 19.95 8.08 -21.34
CA LYS A 45 18.67 8.12 -22.06
C LYS A 45 17.59 7.50 -21.19
N GLN A 46 16.68 8.35 -20.73
CA GLN A 46 15.46 8.00 -20.04
C GLN A 46 14.64 6.99 -20.89
N PRO A 47 14.22 5.83 -20.36
CA PRO A 47 13.30 4.97 -21.08
C PRO A 47 11.97 5.70 -21.24
N SER A 48 11.47 5.75 -22.48
CA SER A 48 10.20 6.37 -22.83
C SER A 48 9.07 5.72 -22.04
N SER A 49 8.40 6.51 -21.19
CA SER A 49 7.15 6.10 -20.55
C SER A 49 6.15 5.65 -21.62
N PRO A 50 5.42 4.54 -21.41
CA PRO A 50 4.32 4.19 -22.29
C PRO A 50 3.24 5.28 -22.19
N SER A 51 3.00 5.96 -23.31
CA SER A 51 1.88 6.89 -23.47
C SER A 51 0.57 6.11 -23.38
N VAL A 52 -0.01 6.01 -22.19
CA VAL A 52 -1.39 5.56 -22.03
C VAL A 52 -2.30 6.74 -22.37
N SER A 53 -2.72 6.81 -23.63
CA SER A 53 -3.81 7.67 -24.10
C SER A 53 -5.14 7.15 -23.54
N MET A 54 -5.42 7.42 -22.27
CA MET A 54 -6.73 7.23 -21.64
C MET A 54 -7.17 8.48 -20.87
N LEU A 55 -6.75 9.67 -21.32
CA LEU A 55 -7.39 10.91 -20.88
C LEU A 55 -8.68 11.08 -21.68
N GLY A 56 -9.76 10.45 -21.21
CA GLY A 56 -11.10 10.73 -21.70
C GLY A 56 -11.38 12.21 -21.55
N LYS A 57 -11.40 12.92 -22.69
CA LYS A 57 -11.86 14.31 -22.92
C LYS A 57 -12.27 15.06 -21.65
N VAL A 58 -11.30 15.38 -20.79
CA VAL A 58 -11.49 16.37 -19.72
C VAL A 58 -11.71 17.66 -20.48
N GLY A 59 -12.89 18.26 -20.31
CA GLY A 59 -13.26 19.49 -21.00
C GLY A 59 -12.13 20.49 -20.83
N SER A 60 -11.39 20.73 -21.91
CA SER A 60 -10.37 21.78 -21.98
C SER A 60 -11.12 23.11 -22.02
N SER A 61 -11.66 23.51 -20.88
CA SER A 61 -11.98 24.90 -20.64
C SER A 61 -10.64 25.59 -20.43
N ASN A 62 -10.27 26.41 -21.40
CA ASN A 62 -9.17 27.36 -21.30
C ASN A 62 -9.21 28.03 -19.90
N PRO A 63 -8.25 27.78 -18.99
CA PRO A 63 -8.36 28.23 -17.59
C PRO A 63 -8.39 29.76 -17.47
N ALA A 64 -7.84 30.47 -18.47
CA ALA A 64 -7.86 31.92 -18.54
C ALA A 64 -9.25 32.54 -18.82
N ALA A 65 -10.25 31.75 -19.24
CA ALA A 65 -11.58 32.25 -19.60
C ALA A 65 -12.65 32.02 -18.51
N SER A 66 -12.35 31.31 -17.41
CA SER A 66 -13.35 30.80 -16.46
C SER A 66 -13.26 31.37 -15.03
N GLY A 67 -12.36 32.32 -14.76
CA GLY A 67 -12.12 32.77 -13.38
C GLY A 67 -11.46 31.70 -12.51
N TRP A 68 -10.78 30.72 -13.13
CA TRP A 68 -10.02 29.69 -12.43
C TRP A 68 -8.93 30.34 -11.57
N THR A 69 -8.99 30.08 -10.27
CA THR A 69 -7.95 30.47 -9.32
C THR A 69 -7.26 29.20 -8.84
N PRO A 70 -5.96 29.02 -9.10
CA PRO A 70 -5.25 27.82 -8.68
C PRO A 70 -5.38 27.63 -7.17
N PRO A 71 -5.67 26.40 -6.69
CA PRO A 71 -5.72 26.16 -5.27
C PRO A 71 -4.36 26.45 -4.65
N GLN A 72 -4.37 27.07 -3.48
CA GLN A 72 -3.17 27.48 -2.74
C GLN A 72 -3.03 26.68 -1.45
N GLY A 73 -1.81 26.63 -0.94
CA GLY A 73 -1.49 26.01 0.34
C GLY A 73 -1.39 24.49 0.27
N ASP A 74 -1.54 23.85 1.43
CA ASP A 74 -1.29 22.43 1.61
C ASP A 74 -2.40 21.55 1.00
N PRO A 75 -2.10 20.66 0.03
CA PRO A 75 -3.13 19.89 -0.66
C PRO A 75 -3.97 19.00 0.28
N VAL A 76 -3.33 18.38 1.27
CA VAL A 76 -4.00 17.49 2.22
C VAL A 76 -4.93 18.27 3.14
N ALA A 77 -4.47 19.41 3.67
CA ALA A 77 -5.31 20.27 4.51
C ALA A 77 -6.52 20.79 3.71
N ARG A 78 -6.29 21.26 2.48
CA ARG A 78 -7.37 21.75 1.60
C ARG A 78 -8.39 20.66 1.29
N PHE A 79 -7.95 19.41 1.09
CA PHE A 79 -8.87 18.30 0.85
C PHE A 79 -9.73 17.98 2.08
N ARG A 80 -9.13 17.97 3.27
CA ARG A 80 -9.84 17.75 4.55
C ARG A 80 -10.88 18.84 4.83
N GLU A 81 -10.61 20.08 4.46
CA GLU A 81 -11.57 21.18 4.58
C GLU A 81 -12.84 20.97 3.74
N LEU A 82 -12.75 20.19 2.65
CA LEU A 82 -13.88 19.86 1.77
C LEU A 82 -14.67 18.64 2.25
N LYS A 83 -14.49 18.20 3.50
CA LYS A 83 -15.27 17.11 4.09
C LYS A 83 -16.76 17.41 4.01
N GLY A 84 -17.51 16.54 3.34
CA GLY A 84 -18.97 16.69 3.15
C GLY A 84 -19.37 17.59 1.96
N ALA A 85 -18.43 18.17 1.22
CA ALA A 85 -18.72 18.82 -0.05
C ALA A 85 -19.28 17.81 -1.09
N PRO A 86 -19.78 18.24 -2.25
CA PRO A 86 -20.07 17.32 -3.34
C PRO A 86 -18.80 16.59 -3.83
N ALA A 87 -18.92 15.32 -4.22
CA ALA A 87 -17.81 14.50 -4.69
C ALA A 87 -17.03 15.15 -5.83
N GLN A 88 -17.73 15.78 -6.78
CA GLN A 88 -17.10 16.48 -7.90
C GLN A 88 -16.15 17.59 -7.44
N VAL A 89 -16.52 18.37 -6.42
CA VAL A 89 -15.66 19.45 -5.90
C VAL A 89 -14.36 18.90 -5.32
N ARG A 90 -14.41 17.73 -4.68
CA ARG A 90 -13.22 17.05 -4.16
C ARG A 90 -12.35 16.48 -5.28
N LYS A 91 -12.96 15.89 -6.32
CA LYS A 91 -12.25 15.42 -7.54
C LYS A 91 -11.59 16.58 -8.30
N ASP A 92 -12.26 17.72 -8.39
CA ASP A 92 -11.72 18.93 -9.02
C ASP A 92 -10.52 19.47 -8.21
N LEU A 93 -10.59 19.46 -6.88
CA LEU A 93 -9.44 19.83 -6.04
C LEU A 93 -8.23 18.92 -6.29
N ILE A 94 -8.44 17.61 -6.33
CA ILE A 94 -7.39 16.63 -6.65
C ILE A 94 -6.79 16.95 -8.02
N SER A 95 -7.62 17.08 -9.05
CA SER A 95 -7.19 17.40 -10.42
C SER A 95 -6.34 18.66 -10.48
N ASN A 96 -6.75 19.72 -9.77
CA ASN A 96 -6.05 21.00 -9.78
C ASN A 96 -4.67 20.90 -9.10
N PHE A 97 -4.55 20.23 -7.95
CA PHE A 97 -3.25 20.05 -7.30
C PHE A 97 -2.33 19.09 -8.07
N MET A 98 -2.91 18.05 -8.68
CA MET A 98 -2.18 17.14 -9.58
C MET A 98 -1.60 17.90 -10.78
N ALA A 99 -2.40 18.76 -11.43
CA ALA A 99 -1.95 19.58 -12.55
C ALA A 99 -0.86 20.59 -12.17
N LEU A 100 -0.83 21.04 -10.92
CA LEU A 100 0.21 21.93 -10.40
C LEU A 100 1.49 21.19 -9.98
N GLY A 101 1.49 19.86 -9.92
CA GLY A 101 2.68 19.07 -9.59
C GLY A 101 3.20 19.28 -8.17
N HIS A 102 2.32 19.51 -7.19
CA HIS A 102 2.73 19.73 -5.82
C HIS A 102 3.36 18.47 -5.19
N ASP A 103 4.51 18.61 -4.51
CA ASP A 103 5.24 17.51 -3.83
C ASP A 103 4.42 16.69 -2.81
N ARG A 104 3.27 17.22 -2.37
CA ARG A 104 2.38 16.56 -1.41
C ARG A 104 1.24 15.81 -2.07
N ASN A 105 1.21 15.76 -3.40
CA ASN A 105 0.22 15.02 -4.17
C ASN A 105 0.10 13.54 -3.77
N PRO A 106 1.18 12.78 -3.52
CA PRO A 106 1.04 11.39 -3.08
C PRO A 106 0.26 11.27 -1.75
N TYR A 107 0.50 12.21 -0.82
CA TYR A 107 -0.21 12.25 0.46
C TYR A 107 -1.67 12.68 0.30
N LEU A 108 -1.96 13.59 -0.63
CA LEU A 108 -3.33 13.97 -0.98
C LEU A 108 -4.10 12.77 -1.49
N LEU A 109 -3.53 12.00 -2.42
CA LEU A 109 -4.18 10.82 -2.97
C LEU A 109 -4.40 9.75 -1.88
N ILE A 110 -3.42 9.51 -1.01
CA ILE A 110 -3.56 8.59 0.13
C ILE A 110 -4.69 9.03 1.07
N GLU A 111 -4.81 10.33 1.37
CA GLU A 111 -5.92 10.85 2.17
C GLU A 111 -7.27 10.57 1.48
N ALA A 112 -7.34 10.80 0.16
CA ALA A 112 -8.55 10.60 -0.63
C ALA A 112 -8.98 9.12 -0.74
N LEU A 113 -8.10 8.15 -0.47
CA LEU A 113 -8.48 6.73 -0.38
C LEU A 113 -9.40 6.42 0.82
N THR A 114 -9.50 7.33 1.78
CA THR A 114 -10.40 7.22 2.94
C THR A 114 -11.72 7.98 2.76
N ASP A 115 -11.94 8.56 1.58
CA ASP A 115 -13.15 9.31 1.29
C ASP A 115 -14.39 8.43 1.40
N ALA A 116 -15.50 8.99 1.89
CA ALA A 116 -16.76 8.27 2.01
C ALA A 116 -17.32 7.87 0.64
N ASP A 117 -17.05 8.67 -0.40
CA ASP A 117 -17.53 8.44 -1.74
C ASP A 117 -16.55 7.55 -2.53
N ALA A 118 -17.06 6.43 -3.05
CA ALA A 118 -16.28 5.45 -3.81
C ALA A 118 -15.65 6.04 -5.08
N ASP A 119 -16.33 6.95 -5.76
CA ASP A 119 -15.80 7.56 -6.98
C ASP A 119 -14.61 8.46 -6.68
N VAL A 120 -14.57 9.09 -5.51
CA VAL A 120 -13.42 9.89 -5.07
C VAL A 120 -12.22 8.99 -4.77
N ARG A 121 -12.46 7.83 -4.12
CA ARG A 121 -11.41 6.84 -3.87
C ARG A 121 -10.84 6.28 -5.17
N LEU A 122 -11.70 5.90 -6.12
CA LEU A 122 -11.30 5.44 -7.46
C LEU A 122 -10.51 6.52 -8.19
N PHE A 123 -11.01 7.76 -8.20
CA PHE A 123 -10.33 8.87 -8.83
C PHE A 123 -8.93 9.13 -8.24
N ALA A 124 -8.75 8.91 -6.95
CA ALA A 124 -7.45 9.02 -6.30
C ALA A 124 -6.46 7.96 -6.81
N VAL A 125 -6.91 6.71 -6.97
CA VAL A 125 -6.10 5.63 -7.54
C VAL A 125 -5.75 5.91 -9.01
N GLU A 126 -6.71 6.33 -9.82
CA GLU A 126 -6.48 6.70 -11.22
C GLU A 126 -5.49 7.85 -11.35
N SER A 127 -5.62 8.88 -10.50
CA SER A 127 -4.73 10.04 -10.48
C SER A 127 -3.28 9.67 -10.15
N ALA A 128 -3.04 8.56 -9.43
CA ALA A 128 -1.70 8.09 -9.12
C ALA A 128 -0.88 7.75 -10.37
N ALA A 129 -1.53 7.41 -11.49
CA ALA A 129 -0.86 7.15 -12.77
C ALA A 129 -0.11 8.37 -13.35
N SER A 130 -0.41 9.58 -12.85
CA SER A 130 0.29 10.81 -13.24
C SER A 130 1.50 11.14 -12.34
N LEU A 131 1.76 10.34 -11.30
CA LEU A 131 2.91 10.49 -10.42
C LEU A 131 4.13 9.74 -10.96
N THR A 132 5.30 9.97 -10.35
CA THR A 132 6.45 9.09 -10.58
C THR A 132 6.16 7.68 -10.07
N VAL A 133 6.85 6.66 -10.60
CA VAL A 133 6.66 5.25 -10.20
C VAL A 133 6.78 5.06 -8.70
N GLY A 134 7.78 5.68 -8.05
CA GLY A 134 7.98 5.56 -6.60
C GLY A 134 6.85 6.18 -5.79
N GLU A 135 6.36 7.34 -6.22
CA GLU A 135 5.24 8.02 -5.58
C GLU A 135 3.92 7.27 -5.77
N ALA A 136 3.63 6.84 -6.99
CA ALA A 136 2.47 6.05 -7.32
C ALA A 136 2.47 4.71 -6.56
N THR A 137 3.64 4.07 -6.42
CA THR A 137 3.80 2.83 -5.64
C THR A 137 3.31 3.00 -4.20
N ALA A 138 3.60 4.14 -3.56
CA ALA A 138 3.12 4.40 -2.20
C ALA A 138 1.59 4.54 -2.14
N VAL A 139 0.99 5.22 -3.12
CA VAL A 139 -0.48 5.36 -3.22
C VAL A 139 -1.15 4.00 -3.48
N LEU A 140 -0.62 3.24 -4.44
CA LEU A 140 -1.14 1.92 -4.80
C LEU A 140 -0.98 0.89 -3.67
N ALA A 141 0.12 0.95 -2.91
CA ALA A 141 0.29 0.12 -1.72
C ALA A 141 -0.76 0.44 -0.65
N ALA A 142 -1.14 1.71 -0.47
CA ALA A 142 -2.22 2.09 0.44
C ALA A 142 -3.61 1.64 -0.09
N SER A 143 -3.86 1.73 -1.41
CA SER A 143 -5.15 1.33 -1.99
C SER A 143 -5.33 -0.19 -2.12
N SER A 144 -4.25 -0.97 -2.07
CA SER A 144 -4.28 -2.44 -2.16
C SER A 144 -5.12 -3.14 -1.08
N SER A 145 -5.40 -2.46 0.03
CA SER A 145 -6.25 -2.95 1.13
C SER A 145 -7.56 -2.15 1.29
N ASN A 146 -7.94 -1.38 0.26
CA ASN A 146 -9.17 -0.59 0.31
C ASN A 146 -10.39 -1.52 0.50
N PRO A 147 -11.38 -1.14 1.33
CA PRO A 147 -12.57 -1.97 1.53
C PRO A 147 -13.41 -2.14 0.25
N ASP A 148 -13.30 -1.20 -0.68
CA ASP A 148 -14.02 -1.23 -1.94
C ASP A 148 -13.32 -2.13 -2.98
N PRO A 149 -13.97 -3.21 -3.46
CA PRO A 149 -13.37 -4.11 -4.44
C PRO A 149 -13.01 -3.43 -5.76
N SER A 150 -13.79 -2.43 -6.20
CA SER A 150 -13.51 -1.71 -7.45
C SER A 150 -12.20 -0.91 -7.36
N VAL A 151 -11.91 -0.36 -6.17
CA VAL A 151 -10.65 0.36 -5.90
C VAL A 151 -9.47 -0.59 -5.92
N ARG A 152 -9.63 -1.81 -5.38
CA ARG A 152 -8.59 -2.84 -5.43
C ARG A 152 -8.35 -3.36 -6.84
N GLU A 153 -9.41 -3.62 -7.60
CA GLU A 153 -9.31 -4.03 -9.01
C GLU A 153 -8.54 -3.01 -9.84
N MET A 154 -8.86 -1.71 -9.70
CA MET A 154 -8.10 -0.64 -10.34
C MET A 154 -6.63 -0.62 -9.89
N THR A 155 -6.37 -0.85 -8.60
CA THR A 155 -5.02 -0.93 -8.05
C THR A 155 -4.20 -2.03 -8.74
N TRP A 156 -4.76 -3.23 -8.91
CA TRP A 156 -4.10 -4.34 -9.59
C TRP A 156 -3.84 -4.04 -11.07
N SER A 157 -4.83 -3.50 -11.75
CA SER A 157 -4.72 -3.10 -13.16
C SER A 157 -3.59 -2.09 -13.39
N LEU A 158 -3.52 -1.04 -12.55
CA LEU A 158 -2.49 -0.02 -12.66
C LEU A 158 -1.11 -0.50 -12.20
N ALA A 159 -1.04 -1.49 -11.30
CA ALA A 159 0.22 -2.08 -10.86
C ALA A 159 0.83 -3.06 -11.88
N ALA A 160 0.02 -3.62 -12.79
CA ALA A 160 0.47 -4.62 -13.78
C ALA A 160 1.73 -4.22 -14.59
N PRO A 161 1.88 -2.97 -15.10
CA PRO A 161 3.07 -2.55 -15.83
C PRO A 161 4.26 -2.15 -14.93
N TYR A 162 4.13 -2.18 -13.60
CA TYR A 162 5.18 -1.72 -12.70
C TYR A 162 6.34 -2.74 -12.59
N PRO A 163 7.57 -2.27 -12.30
CA PRO A 163 8.69 -3.14 -11.94
C PRO A 163 8.33 -4.05 -10.76
N VAL A 164 8.95 -5.23 -10.70
CA VAL A 164 8.60 -6.25 -9.70
C VAL A 164 8.83 -5.77 -8.26
N GLU A 165 9.81 -4.92 -8.01
CA GLU A 165 10.10 -4.35 -6.70
C GLU A 165 8.96 -3.44 -6.23
N SER A 166 8.37 -2.69 -7.17
CA SER A 166 7.20 -1.86 -6.91
C SER A 166 5.96 -2.72 -6.68
N LYS A 167 5.75 -3.76 -7.50
CA LYS A 167 4.66 -4.73 -7.30
C LYS A 167 4.77 -5.42 -5.93
N ALA A 168 5.96 -5.85 -5.53
CA ALA A 168 6.20 -6.45 -4.21
C ALA A 168 5.82 -5.50 -3.07
N THR A 169 6.13 -4.20 -3.21
CA THR A 169 5.73 -3.18 -2.23
C THR A 169 4.20 -3.02 -2.17
N ILE A 170 3.53 -3.01 -3.33
CA ILE A 170 2.07 -2.87 -3.43
C ILE A 170 1.39 -4.10 -2.80
N PHE A 171 1.78 -5.32 -3.18
CA PHE A 171 1.22 -6.55 -2.62
C PHE A 171 1.53 -6.70 -1.13
N SER A 172 2.70 -6.28 -0.64
CA SER A 172 3.00 -6.24 0.79
C SER A 172 1.97 -5.40 1.56
N GLY A 173 1.47 -4.30 0.99
CA GLY A 173 0.36 -3.52 1.55
C GLY A 173 -0.87 -4.39 1.82
N ALA A 174 -1.34 -5.12 0.81
CA ALA A 174 -2.47 -6.03 0.91
C ALA A 174 -2.22 -7.19 1.88
N LEU A 175 -1.05 -7.82 1.83
CA LEU A 175 -0.71 -8.91 2.75
C LEU A 175 -0.60 -8.47 4.20
N ARG A 176 -0.34 -7.19 4.47
CA ARG A 176 -0.24 -6.65 5.84
C ARG A 176 -1.58 -6.22 6.41
N GLN A 177 -2.43 -5.62 5.59
CA GLN A 177 -3.61 -4.88 6.05
C GLN A 177 -4.93 -5.50 5.58
N GLY A 178 -4.91 -6.27 4.48
CA GLY A 178 -6.09 -6.88 3.91
C GLY A 178 -6.65 -8.02 4.76
N ASP A 179 -7.95 -8.28 4.64
CA ASP A 179 -8.59 -9.47 5.19
C ASP A 179 -8.34 -10.69 4.28
N GLU A 180 -8.95 -11.84 4.60
CA GLU A 180 -8.79 -13.07 3.82
C GLU A 180 -9.19 -12.90 2.35
N THR A 181 -10.22 -12.11 2.05
CA THR A 181 -10.65 -11.82 0.67
C THR A 181 -9.55 -11.10 -0.09
N ILE A 182 -9.01 -10.03 0.50
CA ILE A 182 -7.95 -9.22 -0.09
C ILE A 182 -6.66 -10.04 -0.28
N LEU A 183 -6.36 -10.94 0.65
CA LEU A 183 -5.20 -11.83 0.53
C LEU A 183 -5.33 -12.77 -0.66
N ASN A 184 -6.50 -13.39 -0.82
CA ASN A 184 -6.77 -14.30 -1.92
C ASN A 184 -6.76 -13.58 -3.28
N GLU A 185 -7.24 -12.33 -3.35
CA GLU A 185 -7.10 -11.48 -4.54
C GLU A 185 -5.62 -11.24 -4.86
N ALA A 186 -4.82 -10.80 -3.88
CA ALA A 186 -3.40 -10.57 -4.06
C ALA A 186 -2.65 -11.83 -4.51
N PHE A 187 -2.97 -12.99 -3.92
CA PHE A 187 -2.39 -14.27 -4.35
C PHE A 187 -2.76 -14.61 -5.80
N THR A 188 -4.01 -14.40 -6.18
CA THR A 188 -4.46 -14.62 -7.56
C THR A 188 -3.68 -13.75 -8.53
N GLU A 189 -3.53 -12.45 -8.26
CA GLU A 189 -2.75 -11.53 -9.09
C GLU A 189 -1.27 -11.91 -9.17
N MET A 190 -0.66 -12.28 -8.04
CA MET A 190 0.75 -12.68 -8.02
C MET A 190 1.00 -14.00 -8.77
N ARG A 191 0.02 -14.91 -8.82
CA ARG A 191 0.12 -16.18 -9.58
C ARG A 191 0.08 -15.98 -11.10
N ILE A 192 -0.49 -14.88 -11.61
CA ILE A 192 -0.51 -14.59 -13.05
C ILE A 192 0.93 -14.43 -13.57
N ARG A 193 1.82 -13.84 -12.77
CA ARG A 193 3.25 -13.68 -13.07
C ARG A 193 4.07 -13.95 -11.81
N PRO A 194 4.34 -15.23 -11.52
CA PRO A 194 5.09 -15.60 -10.34
C PRO A 194 6.55 -15.19 -10.53
N GLU A 195 7.05 -14.37 -9.61
CA GLU A 195 8.40 -13.82 -9.66
C GLU A 195 9.10 -13.99 -8.32
N LYS A 196 10.43 -14.15 -8.36
CA LYS A 196 11.28 -14.35 -7.17
C LYS A 196 11.00 -13.32 -6.08
N ALA A 197 10.99 -12.05 -6.46
CA ALA A 197 10.81 -10.96 -5.51
C ALA A 197 9.43 -10.99 -4.84
N LEU A 198 8.39 -11.49 -5.52
CA LEU A 198 7.05 -11.66 -4.94
C LEU A 198 7.06 -12.81 -3.93
N PHE A 199 7.70 -13.94 -4.25
CA PHE A 199 7.88 -15.05 -3.33
C PHE A 199 8.67 -14.62 -2.07
N GLU A 200 9.79 -13.93 -2.25
CA GLU A 200 10.63 -13.46 -1.15
C GLU A 200 9.92 -12.42 -0.29
N MET A 201 9.12 -11.55 -0.90
CA MET A 201 8.25 -10.62 -0.18
C MET A 201 7.20 -11.37 0.65
N MET A 202 6.48 -12.34 0.08
CA MET A 202 5.52 -13.16 0.83
C MET A 202 6.18 -13.89 1.99
N LEU A 203 7.37 -14.45 1.78
CA LEU A 203 8.14 -15.14 2.80
C LEU A 203 8.54 -14.19 3.93
N THR A 204 8.94 -12.97 3.58
CA THR A 204 9.26 -11.89 4.54
C THR A 204 8.05 -11.51 5.38
N GLU A 205 6.87 -11.34 4.74
CA GLU A 205 5.63 -11.07 5.47
C GLU A 205 5.22 -12.25 6.35
N ALA A 206 5.45 -13.49 5.89
CA ALA A 206 5.07 -14.70 6.59
C ALA A 206 5.92 -14.99 7.84
N ILE A 207 7.12 -14.41 7.96
CA ILE A 207 7.97 -14.53 9.15
C ILE A 207 7.96 -13.27 10.03
N ARG A 208 7.19 -12.25 9.64
CA ARG A 208 7.13 -10.98 10.36
C ARG A 208 6.53 -11.20 11.76
N PRO A 209 7.12 -10.62 12.82
CA PRO A 209 6.55 -10.69 14.16
C PRO A 209 5.14 -10.09 14.23
N GLY A 210 4.27 -10.71 15.03
CA GLY A 210 2.92 -10.20 15.28
C GLY A 210 1.90 -10.44 14.17
N VAL A 211 2.22 -11.29 13.20
CA VAL A 211 1.25 -11.75 12.19
C VAL A 211 0.24 -12.70 12.84
N GLU A 212 -1.04 -12.51 12.53
CA GLU A 212 -2.11 -13.36 13.05
C GLU A 212 -1.96 -14.81 12.58
N VAL A 213 -2.32 -15.77 13.43
CA VAL A 213 -2.16 -17.21 13.15
C VAL A 213 -2.90 -17.64 11.88
N SER A 214 -4.11 -17.12 11.66
CA SER A 214 -4.89 -17.36 10.43
C SER A 214 -4.13 -16.90 9.19
N ARG A 215 -3.56 -15.68 9.24
CA ARG A 215 -2.75 -15.10 8.17
C ARG A 215 -1.48 -15.89 7.91
N HIS A 216 -0.80 -16.38 8.96
CA HIS A 216 0.35 -17.27 8.81
C HIS A 216 -0.01 -18.55 8.04
N GLY A 217 -1.17 -19.16 8.34
CA GLY A 217 -1.64 -20.35 7.64
C GLY A 217 -1.85 -20.10 6.15
N LEU A 218 -2.50 -19.00 5.79
CA LEU A 218 -2.74 -18.60 4.40
C LEU A 218 -1.43 -18.34 3.64
N LEU A 219 -0.54 -17.53 4.20
CA LEU A 219 0.76 -17.23 3.58
C LEU A 219 1.62 -18.48 3.41
N LEU A 220 1.68 -19.35 4.41
CA LEU A 220 2.43 -20.60 4.30
C LEU A 220 1.83 -21.54 3.25
N GLY A 221 0.50 -21.63 3.18
CA GLY A 221 -0.19 -22.40 2.15
C GLY A 221 0.16 -21.90 0.74
N GLU A 222 0.13 -20.58 0.56
CA GLU A 222 0.48 -19.94 -0.72
C GLU A 222 1.95 -20.18 -1.09
N LEU A 223 2.87 -19.94 -0.17
CA LEU A 223 4.30 -20.15 -0.39
C LEU A 223 4.60 -21.61 -0.78
N LYS A 224 3.95 -22.58 -0.15
CA LYS A 224 4.08 -23.99 -0.53
C LYS A 224 3.55 -24.25 -1.94
N ALA A 225 2.46 -23.60 -2.33
CA ALA A 225 1.87 -23.75 -3.67
C ALA A 225 2.78 -23.19 -4.78
N TRP A 226 3.63 -22.20 -4.47
CA TRP A 226 4.58 -21.59 -5.41
C TRP A 226 5.83 -22.43 -5.65
N LEU A 227 6.18 -23.32 -4.71
CA LEU A 227 7.29 -24.24 -4.86
C LEU A 227 6.81 -25.50 -5.58
N VAL A 228 7.17 -25.67 -6.86
CA VAL A 228 7.04 -26.97 -7.54
C VAL A 228 8.36 -27.71 -7.44
N PRO A 229 8.34 -29.04 -7.29
CA PRO A 229 9.55 -29.85 -7.48
C PRO A 229 10.04 -29.71 -8.93
N GLY A 230 10.93 -28.75 -9.18
CA GLY A 230 11.61 -28.55 -10.47
C GLY A 230 12.67 -29.63 -10.78
N GLY A 231 12.60 -30.79 -10.12
CA GLY A 231 13.61 -31.85 -10.16
C GLY A 231 14.30 -32.12 -8.82
N GLY A 232 14.14 -31.24 -7.82
CA GLY A 232 14.63 -31.42 -6.45
C GLY A 232 13.51 -31.69 -5.43
N ASP A 233 13.83 -32.44 -4.36
CA ASP A 233 12.92 -32.70 -3.24
C ASP A 233 12.70 -31.40 -2.43
N VAL A 234 11.57 -30.73 -2.66
CA VAL A 234 11.13 -29.62 -1.79
C VAL A 234 10.67 -30.22 -0.46
N PRO A 235 11.31 -29.90 0.68
CA PRO A 235 10.91 -30.45 1.97
C PRO A 235 9.51 -30.00 2.39
N GLU A 236 8.86 -30.79 3.24
CA GLU A 236 7.68 -30.31 3.94
C GLU A 236 8.08 -29.31 5.04
N PHE A 237 7.53 -28.10 4.97
CA PHE A 237 7.76 -27.06 5.97
C PHE A 237 6.63 -27.01 7.00
N ALA A 238 6.98 -27.07 8.29
CA ALA A 238 6.00 -26.89 9.36
C ALA A 238 5.61 -25.42 9.55
N ASN A 239 6.49 -24.48 9.19
CA ASN A 239 6.25 -23.04 9.29
C ASN A 239 7.10 -22.25 8.27
N ALA A 240 6.78 -20.97 8.13
CA ALA A 240 7.46 -20.07 7.19
C ALA A 240 8.93 -19.80 7.57
N SER A 241 9.31 -19.88 8.85
CA SER A 241 10.70 -19.70 9.29
C SER A 241 11.61 -20.81 8.78
N GLN A 242 11.16 -22.07 8.88
CA GLN A 242 11.87 -23.22 8.30
C GLN A 242 12.02 -23.08 6.78
N MET A 243 10.94 -22.66 6.10
CA MET A 243 11.00 -22.40 4.66
C MET A 243 12.00 -21.28 4.34
N ALA A 244 12.05 -20.22 5.14
CA ALA A 244 12.97 -19.10 4.92
C ALA A 244 14.45 -19.51 5.10
N GLU A 245 14.74 -20.38 6.07
CA GLU A 245 16.08 -20.94 6.27
C GLU A 245 16.49 -21.82 5.10
N TRP A 246 15.60 -22.73 4.68
CA TRP A 246 15.84 -23.56 3.51
C TRP A 246 16.01 -22.73 2.25
N TRP A 247 15.13 -21.75 1.99
CA TRP A 247 15.20 -20.87 0.84
C TRP A 247 16.56 -20.17 0.76
N ARG A 248 17.02 -19.58 1.88
CA ARG A 248 18.33 -18.92 1.97
C ARG A 248 19.49 -19.87 1.65
N ALA A 249 19.42 -21.12 2.09
CA ALA A 249 20.44 -22.14 1.78
C ALA A 249 20.37 -22.59 0.30
N SER A 250 19.18 -22.64 -0.28
CA SER A 250 18.92 -23.07 -1.66
C SER A 250 19.19 -21.98 -2.71
N LEU A 251 19.40 -20.71 -2.31
CA LEU A 251 19.69 -19.60 -3.23
C LEU A 251 20.90 -19.85 -4.15
N VAL A 252 21.84 -20.70 -3.74
CA VAL A 252 23.01 -21.09 -4.55
C VAL A 252 22.62 -21.93 -5.77
N ASN A 253 21.49 -22.65 -5.69
CA ASN A 253 20.97 -23.56 -6.71
C ASN A 253 19.60 -23.09 -7.21
N TYR A 254 19.38 -21.78 -7.30
CA TYR A 254 18.07 -21.20 -7.63
C TYR A 254 17.48 -21.74 -8.93
N ASP A 255 18.32 -22.02 -9.93
CA ASP A 255 17.89 -22.55 -11.22
C ASP A 255 17.29 -23.97 -11.14
N ASP A 256 17.57 -24.72 -10.07
CA ASP A 256 17.02 -26.06 -9.82
C ASP A 256 15.61 -26.04 -9.18
N TYR A 257 15.19 -24.88 -8.66
CA TYR A 257 13.88 -24.69 -8.02
C TYR A 257 13.08 -23.65 -8.78
N LEU A 258 12.23 -24.14 -9.69
CA LEU A 258 11.36 -23.25 -10.46
C LEU A 258 10.17 -22.81 -9.61
N LEU A 259 9.96 -21.50 -9.52
CA LEU A 259 8.66 -20.97 -9.16
C LEU A 259 7.65 -21.47 -10.19
N ARG A 260 6.50 -21.90 -9.69
CA ARG A 260 5.42 -22.46 -10.49
C ARG A 260 4.97 -21.49 -11.59
N THR A 261 5.35 -21.71 -12.85
CA THR A 261 4.88 -20.89 -13.99
C THR A 261 3.71 -21.53 -14.73
N ASP A 262 3.35 -22.77 -14.41
CA ASP A 262 2.29 -23.55 -15.02
C ASP A 262 0.92 -23.30 -14.36
N VAL A 263 0.51 -22.03 -14.26
CA VAL A 263 -0.91 -21.71 -14.02
C VAL A 263 -1.53 -21.43 -15.38
N ASN A 264 -2.09 -22.48 -16.00
CA ASN A 264 -3.05 -22.29 -17.08
C ASN A 264 -4.25 -21.50 -16.49
N PRO A 265 -4.67 -20.37 -17.10
CA PRO A 265 -5.81 -19.60 -16.65
C PRO A 265 -7.12 -20.40 -16.68
#